data_AF-A0A653D5J6-F1
#
_entry.id   AF-A0A653D5J6-F1
#
_cell.length_a   1.000
_cell.length_b   1.000
_cell.length_c   1.000
_cell.angle_alpha   90.00
_cell.angle_beta   90.00
_cell.angle_gamma   90.00
#
_symmetry.space_group_name_H-M   'P 1'
#
loop_
_entity.id
_entity.type
_entity.pdbx_description
1 polymer ?
#
loop_
_entity_poly.entity_id
_entity_poly.type
_entity_poly.pdbx_seq_one_letter_code
_entity_poly.pdbx_strand_id
1 'polypeptide(L)'
;MADSYYQGDYIRHPVIYELSHKYGLPTENLIESQLPGKLEELKEIIRREIRKELKIKEGAEKLRGVSTDRRSLSHVATIVKNSNWKLTELKNELSELESQIILFCASVANFAKQ
;
A
#
# COMPACT_ATOMS: atom_id res chain seq x y z
N MET A 1 20.06 26.95 -3.23
CA MET A 1 19.34 27.04 -4.50
C MET A 1 18.36 25.88 -4.49
N ALA A 2 17.09 26.15 -4.17
CA ALA A 2 16.10 25.13 -3.82
C ALA A 2 15.33 24.64 -5.06
N ASP A 3 15.41 23.34 -5.32
CA ASP A 3 14.28 22.41 -5.44
C ASP A 3 13.09 22.79 -6.35
N SER A 4 13.34 23.18 -7.61
CA SER A 4 12.26 23.30 -8.61
C SER A 4 11.95 22.00 -9.38
N TYR A 5 12.72 20.94 -9.17
CA TYR A 5 12.60 19.69 -9.94
C TYR A 5 11.71 18.64 -9.25
N TYR A 6 11.52 18.75 -7.94
CA TYR A 6 10.70 17.80 -7.17
C TYR A 6 9.20 18.08 -7.25
N GLN A 7 8.81 19.29 -7.63
CA GLN A 7 7.41 19.67 -7.68
C GLN A 7 6.67 19.05 -8.89
N GLY A 8 7.39 18.67 -9.95
CA GLY A 8 6.81 18.07 -11.15
C GLY A 8 6.29 16.64 -10.95
N ASP A 9 7.06 15.80 -10.25
CA ASP A 9 6.71 14.38 -10.06
C ASP A 9 5.55 14.19 -9.08
N TYR A 10 5.48 15.04 -8.05
CA TYR A 10 4.33 15.13 -7.14
C TYR A 10 3.02 15.44 -7.87
N ILE A 11 3.07 16.30 -8.89
CA ILE A 11 1.89 16.70 -9.67
C ILE A 11 1.46 15.57 -10.62
N ARG A 12 2.41 14.76 -11.09
CA ARG A 12 2.14 13.69 -12.07
C ARG A 12 1.66 12.40 -11.42
N HIS A 13 2.23 12.00 -10.28
CA HIS A 13 1.94 10.72 -9.63
C HIS A 13 1.89 10.81 -8.09
N PRO A 14 0.84 11.44 -7.51
CA PRO A 14 0.77 11.73 -6.08
C PRO A 14 0.80 10.48 -5.18
N VAL A 15 0.13 9.39 -5.57
CA VAL A 15 0.06 8.15 -4.77
C VAL A 15 1.37 7.38 -4.82
N ILE A 16 2.10 7.41 -5.94
CA ILE A 16 3.43 6.79 -6.01
C ILE A 16 4.36 7.50 -5.05
N TYR A 17 4.31 8.83 -4.99
CA TYR A 17 5.11 9.59 -4.06
C TYR A 17 4.75 9.25 -2.60
N GLU A 18 3.46 9.32 -2.25
CA GLU A 18 3.00 9.08 -0.88
C GLU A 18 3.36 7.66 -0.40
N LEU A 19 3.07 6.65 -1.21
CA LEU A 19 3.37 5.26 -0.86
C LEU A 19 4.88 4.99 -0.85
N SER A 20 5.65 5.55 -1.78
CA SER A 20 7.11 5.39 -1.77
C SER A 20 7.73 5.98 -0.51
N HIS A 21 7.27 7.17 -0.09
CA HIS A 21 7.72 7.77 1.16
C HIS A 21 7.34 6.90 2.37
N LYS A 22 6.10 6.39 2.39
CA LYS A 22 5.60 5.51 3.46
C LYS A 22 6.38 4.21 3.58
N TYR A 23 6.78 3.61 2.46
CA TYR A 23 7.50 2.35 2.42
C TYR A 23 9.03 2.52 2.33
N GLY A 24 9.55 3.75 2.40
CA GLY A 24 10.98 4.04 2.37
C GLY A 24 11.65 3.72 1.03
N LEU A 25 10.90 3.80 -0.06
CA LEU A 25 11.40 3.55 -1.41
C LEU A 25 11.93 4.85 -2.04
N PRO A 26 13.15 4.84 -2.62
CA PRO A 26 13.68 6.01 -3.30
C PRO A 26 12.86 6.32 -4.57
N THR A 27 12.53 7.61 -4.74
CA THR A 27 11.86 8.17 -5.93
C THR A 27 12.75 9.16 -6.70
N GLU A 28 13.99 9.38 -6.26
CA GLU A 28 14.93 10.29 -6.91
C GLU A 28 15.25 9.80 -8.33
N ASN A 29 14.82 10.57 -9.34
CA ASN A 29 15.00 10.30 -10.78
C ASN A 29 14.11 9.19 -11.37
N LEU A 30 12.83 9.16 -10.98
CA LEU A 30 11.87 8.21 -11.52
C LEU A 30 11.59 8.52 -13.01
N ILE A 31 12.18 7.73 -13.91
CA ILE A 31 11.94 7.84 -15.34
C ILE A 31 10.57 7.21 -15.66
N GLU A 32 9.77 7.81 -16.55
CA GLU A 32 8.45 7.27 -16.94
C GLU A 32 8.49 5.79 -17.37
N SER A 33 9.63 5.31 -17.90
CA SER A 33 9.85 3.90 -18.26
C SER A 33 10.04 2.95 -17.06
N GLN A 34 10.44 3.46 -15.89
CA GLN A 34 10.61 2.70 -14.65
C GLN A 34 9.33 2.69 -13.80
N LEU A 35 8.36 3.53 -14.14
CA LEU A 35 7.08 3.67 -13.46
C LEU A 35 6.34 2.33 -13.29
N PRO A 36 6.21 1.46 -14.33
CA PRO A 36 5.49 0.20 -14.17
C PRO A 36 6.19 -0.77 -13.20
N GLY A 37 7.53 -0.80 -13.22
CA GLY A 37 8.31 -1.62 -12.29
C GLY A 37 8.15 -1.16 -10.84
N LYS A 38 8.13 0.17 -10.62
CA LYS A 38 7.94 0.74 -9.28
C LYS A 38 6.54 0.50 -8.73
N LEU A 39 5.53 0.64 -9.59
CA LEU A 39 4.14 0.35 -9.25
C LEU A 39 3.96 -1.12 -8.85
N GLU A 40 4.59 -2.06 -9.57
CA GLU A 40 4.52 -3.48 -9.20
C GLU A 40 5.32 -3.79 -7.92
N GLU A 41 6.46 -3.12 -7.67
CA GLU A 41 7.21 -3.23 -6.41
C GLU A 41 6.36 -2.78 -5.21
N LEU A 42 5.77 -1.58 -5.27
CA LEU A 42 4.87 -1.05 -4.23
C LEU A 42 3.69 -1.98 -3.98
N LYS A 43 3.08 -2.50 -5.05
CA LYS A 43 1.98 -3.44 -5.00
C LYS A 43 2.36 -4.74 -4.30
N GLU A 44 3.54 -5.29 -4.58
CA GLU A 44 4.03 -6.48 -3.90
C GLU A 44 4.38 -6.22 -2.43
N ILE A 45 4.88 -5.04 -2.07
CA ILE A 45 5.08 -4.64 -0.67
C ILE A 45 3.75 -4.62 0.07
N ILE A 46 2.74 -3.93 -0.47
CA ILE A 46 1.40 -3.84 0.15
C ILE A 46 0.77 -5.23 0.27
N ARG A 47 0.86 -6.07 -0.78
CA ARG A 47 0.38 -7.47 -0.72
C ARG A 47 1.09 -8.29 0.33
N ARG A 48 2.39 -8.09 0.52
CA ARG A 48 3.17 -8.77 1.56
C ARG A 48 2.72 -8.33 2.95
N GLU A 49 2.49 -7.04 3.17
CA GLU A 49 1.96 -6.53 4.44
C GLU A 49 0.54 -7.06 4.71
N ILE A 50 -0.35 -7.14 3.71
CA ILE A 50 -1.67 -7.76 3.85
C ILE A 50 -1.54 -9.22 4.31
N ARG A 51 -0.65 -10.00 3.71
CA ARG A 51 -0.42 -11.41 4.10
C ARG A 51 0.10 -11.52 5.53
N LYS A 52 1.00 -10.62 5.96
CA LYS A 52 1.49 -10.59 7.35
C LYS A 52 0.37 -10.25 8.33
N GLU A 53 -0.41 -9.22 8.02
CA GLU A 53 -1.51 -8.76 8.88
C GLU A 53 -2.62 -9.81 9.00
N LEU A 54 -2.93 -10.54 7.92
CA LEU A 54 -3.83 -11.70 7.96
C LEU A 54 -3.33 -12.79 8.92
N LYS A 55 -2.03 -13.12 8.88
CA LYS A 55 -1.45 -14.11 9.81
C LYS A 55 -1.54 -13.66 11.27
N ILE A 56 -1.33 -12.37 11.54
CA ILE A 56 -1.48 -11.80 12.89
C ILE A 56 -2.93 -11.95 13.34
N LYS A 57 -3.89 -11.56 12.49
CA LYS A 57 -5.32 -11.69 12.78
C LYS A 57 -5.73 -13.14 13.04
N GLU A 58 -5.34 -14.08 12.18
CA GLU A 58 -5.61 -15.50 12.35
C GLU A 58 -5.00 -16.05 13.64
N GLY A 59 -3.77 -15.65 13.96
CA GLY A 59 -3.11 -16.00 15.23
C GLY A 59 -3.87 -15.48 16.43
N ALA A 60 -4.30 -14.21 16.40
CA ALA A 60 -5.10 -13.61 17.46
C ALA A 60 -6.47 -14.29 17.61
N GLU A 61 -7.14 -14.65 16.51
CA GLU A 61 -8.42 -15.36 16.57
C GLU A 61 -8.28 -16.78 17.14
N LYS A 62 -7.20 -17.49 16.81
CA LYS A 62 -6.88 -18.77 17.45
C LYS A 62 -6.63 -18.61 18.94
N LEU A 63 -5.85 -17.59 19.33
CA LEU A 63 -5.62 -17.26 20.74
C LEU A 63 -6.93 -16.90 21.48
N ARG A 64 -7.86 -16.22 20.81
CA ARG A 64 -9.19 -15.92 21.36
C ARG A 64 -9.97 -17.18 21.69
N GLY A 65 -9.89 -18.21 20.83
CA GLY A 65 -10.60 -19.48 21.01
C GLY A 65 -10.10 -20.32 22.18
N VAL A 66 -8.83 -20.17 22.57
CA VAL A 66 -8.22 -20.92 23.68
C VAL A 66 -8.11 -20.09 24.97
N SER A 67 -8.35 -18.78 24.92
CA SER A 67 -8.24 -17.89 26.08
C SER A 67 -9.51 -17.91 26.93
N THR A 68 -9.36 -18.10 28.23
CA THR A 68 -10.45 -18.06 29.22
C THR A 68 -10.40 -16.82 30.12
N ASP A 69 -9.24 -16.17 30.23
CA ASP A 69 -9.04 -14.98 31.06
C ASP A 69 -9.60 -13.71 30.39
N ARG A 70 -10.32 -12.90 31.16
CA ARG A 70 -10.98 -11.66 30.70
C ARG A 70 -10.00 -10.61 30.16
N ARG A 71 -8.82 -10.49 30.78
CA ARG A 71 -7.75 -9.57 30.35
C ARG A 71 -7.12 -10.05 29.05
N SER A 72 -6.88 -11.35 28.90
CA SER A 72 -6.40 -11.94 27.65
C SER A 72 -7.40 -11.69 26.51
N LEU A 73 -8.68 -11.99 26.74
CA LEU A 73 -9.74 -11.78 25.76
C LEU A 73 -9.86 -10.31 25.32
N SER A 74 -9.75 -9.37 26.27
CA SER A 74 -9.75 -7.94 25.94
C SER A 74 -8.54 -7.54 25.08
N HIS A 75 -7.34 -8.04 25.42
CA HIS A 75 -6.14 -7.73 24.66
C HIS A 75 -6.21 -8.29 23.24
N VAL A 76 -6.64 -9.55 23.10
CA VAL A 76 -6.84 -10.21 21.81
C VAL A 76 -7.90 -9.49 20.97
N ALA A 77 -8.99 -9.03 21.59
CA ALA A 77 -10.01 -8.24 20.88
C ALA A 77 -9.44 -6.93 20.32
N THR A 78 -8.56 -6.25 21.07
CA THR A 78 -7.86 -5.06 20.58
C THR A 78 -6.95 -5.39 19.40
N ILE A 79 -6.19 -6.49 19.47
CA ILE A 79 -5.33 -6.94 18.36
C ILE A 79 -6.16 -7.18 17.11
N VAL A 80 -7.24 -7.97 17.19
CA VAL A 80 -8.12 -8.25 16.05
C VAL A 80 -8.72 -6.97 15.47
N LYS A 81 -9.14 -6.03 16.33
CA LYS A 81 -9.66 -4.72 15.89
C LYS A 81 -8.61 -3.92 15.13
N ASN A 82 -7.39 -3.83 15.67
CA ASN A 82 -6.29 -3.09 15.03
C ASN A 82 -5.88 -3.75 13.71
N SER A 83 -5.78 -5.07 13.65
CA SER A 83 -5.48 -5.81 12.42
C SER A 83 -6.56 -5.62 11.35
N ASN A 84 -7.84 -5.57 11.73
CA ASN A 84 -8.91 -5.25 10.78
C ASN A 84 -8.77 -3.83 10.22
N TRP A 85 -8.44 -2.85 11.07
CA TRP A 85 -8.17 -1.49 10.61
C TRP A 85 -7.00 -1.44 9.64
N LYS A 86 -5.89 -2.10 9.98
CA LYS A 86 -4.70 -2.11 9.14
C LYS A 86 -4.94 -2.81 7.80
N LEU A 87 -5.70 -3.91 7.80
CA LEU A 87 -6.11 -4.60 6.57
C LEU A 87 -6.96 -3.71 5.66
N THR A 88 -7.88 -2.92 6.22
CA THR A 88 -8.69 -1.97 5.43
C THR A 88 -7.81 -0.89 4.82
N GLU A 89 -6.90 -0.30 5.60
CA GLU A 89 -5.94 0.70 5.10
C GLU A 89 -5.10 0.13 3.93
N LEU A 90 -4.47 -1.03 4.13
CA LEU A 90 -3.62 -1.67 3.11
C LEU A 90 -4.41 -2.04 1.85
N LYS A 91 -5.68 -2.47 1.98
CA LYS A 91 -6.54 -2.76 0.83
C LYS A 91 -6.92 -1.50 0.07
N ASN A 92 -7.16 -0.40 0.76
CA ASN A 92 -7.45 0.88 0.14
C ASN A 92 -6.22 1.39 -0.64
N GLU A 93 -5.03 1.35 -0.04
CA GLU A 93 -3.78 1.70 -0.71
C GLU A 93 -3.54 0.85 -1.97
N LEU A 94 -3.80 -0.46 -1.88
CA LEU A 94 -3.68 -1.37 -3.02
C LEU A 94 -4.66 -1.00 -4.14
N SER A 95 -5.93 -0.74 -3.77
CA SER A 95 -6.97 -0.36 -4.73
C SER A 95 -6.66 0.98 -5.40
N GLU A 96 -6.13 1.94 -4.65
CA GLU A 96 -5.75 3.25 -5.17
C GLU A 96 -4.58 3.13 -6.15
N LEU A 97 -3.57 2.32 -5.81
CA LEU A 97 -2.43 2.03 -6.68
C LEU A 97 -2.87 1.32 -7.98
N GLU A 98 -3.75 0.32 -7.88
CA GLU A 98 -4.32 -0.38 -9.03
C GLU A 98 -5.14 0.57 -9.93
N SER A 99 -5.90 1.49 -9.33
CA SER A 99 -6.66 2.51 -10.07
C SER A 99 -5.72 3.43 -10.87
N GLN A 100 -4.58 3.82 -10.27
CA GLN A 100 -3.59 4.63 -10.98
C GLN A 100 -2.91 3.89 -12.12
N ILE A 101 -2.59 2.61 -11.95
CA ILE A 101 -2.04 1.77 -13.02
C ILE A 101 -3.02 1.73 -14.20
N ILE A 102 -4.31 1.53 -13.93
CA ILE A 102 -5.34 1.47 -14.97
C ILE A 102 -5.46 2.82 -15.69
N LEU A 103 -5.54 3.93 -14.95
CA LEU A 103 -5.64 5.28 -15.52
C LEU A 103 -4.42 5.60 -16.40
N PHE A 104 -3.21 5.28 -15.92
CA PHE A 104 -1.98 5.46 -16.67
C PHE A 104 -1.98 4.62 -17.95
N CYS A 105 -2.27 3.32 -17.85
CA CYS A 105 -2.29 2.41 -19.00
C CYS A 105 -3.34 2.81 -20.04
N ALA A 106 -4.53 3.26 -19.61
CA ALA A 106 -5.58 3.75 -20.50
C ALA A 106 -5.16 5.03 -21.24
N SER A 107 -4.43 5.94 -20.57
CA SER A 107 -3.93 7.17 -21.20
C SER A 107 -2.90 6.90 -22.30
N VAL A 108 -1.99 5.95 -22.07
CA VAL A 108 -0.94 5.56 -23.03
C VAL A 108 -1.54 4.84 -24.24
N ALA A 109 -2.54 3.97 -24.02
CA ALA A 109 -3.21 3.25 -25.11
C ALA A 109 -3.97 4.17 -26.08
N ASN A 110 -4.48 5.32 -25.60
CA ASN A 110 -5.12 6.32 -26.46
C ASN A 110 -4.11 7.09 -27.32
N PHE A 111 -2.87 7.23 -26.86
CA PHE A 111 -1.81 7.93 -27.60
C PHE A 111 -1.22 7.08 -28.73
N ALA A 112 -1.25 5.75 -28.61
CA ALA A 112 -0.77 4.81 -29.63
C ALA A 112 -1.78 4.56 -30.78
N LYS A 113 -2.96 5.19 -30.76
CA LYS A 113 -4.02 5.06 -31.78
C LYS A 113 -4.25 6.33 -32.62
N GLN A 114 -3.42 7.36 -32.45
CA GLN A 114 -3.32 8.52 -33.35
C GLN A 114 -2.05 8.42 -34.18
#